data_AF-A0A4U6QT21-F1
#
_entry.id   AF-A0A4U6QT21-F1
#
_cell.length_a   1.000
_cell.length_b   1.000
_cell.length_c   1.000
_cell.angle_alpha   90.00
_cell.angle_beta   90.00
_cell.angle_gamma   90.00
#
_symmetry.space_group_name_H-M   'P 1'
#
loop_
_entity.id
_entity.type
_entity.pdbx_description
1 polymer ?
#
loop_
_entity_poly.entity_id
_entity_poly.type
_entity_poly.pdbx_seq_one_letter_code
_entity_poly.pdbx_strand_id
1 'polypeptide(L)'
;MLFFLWWFLLGVLEREVQRAEEQAANMVIGQLRSALVIKGAEVMLDWHDSLEEHEGINPFELIDHQWGSYAGQCAEDLPEAGNWCFRERTRQETVEQGRGWLIYNPRQPITIQDRQANAGEPLAWRVTTEFADRNGNGQREQDERSTGLRLMPVSLTEDSVDMQNAAR
;
A
#
# COMPACT_ATOMS: atom_id res chain seq x y z
N MET A 1 -41.91 -0.90 -19.17
CA MET A 1 -40.88 -1.93 -19.44
C MET A 1 -39.47 -1.35 -19.59
N LEU A 2 -39.25 -0.27 -20.35
CA LEU A 2 -37.93 0.37 -20.50
C LEU A 2 -37.26 0.79 -19.19
N PHE A 3 -38.02 1.32 -18.22
CA PHE A 3 -37.48 1.76 -16.93
C PHE A 3 -36.85 0.61 -16.12
N PHE A 4 -37.47 -0.58 -16.13
CA PHE A 4 -36.91 -1.76 -15.45
C PHE A 4 -35.63 -2.28 -16.13
N LEU A 5 -35.60 -2.28 -17.47
CA LEU A 5 -34.40 -2.66 -18.23
C LEU A 5 -33.23 -1.71 -17.98
N TRP A 6 -33.50 -0.40 -17.95
CA TRP A 6 -32.49 0.60 -17.66
C TRP A 6 -31.93 0.48 -16.24
N TRP A 7 -32.78 0.24 -15.24
CA TRP A 7 -32.36 0.06 -13.85
C TRP A 7 -31.52 -1.20 -13.69
N PHE A 8 -31.85 -2.26 -14.43
CA PHE A 8 -31.08 -3.49 -14.43
C PHE A 8 -29.69 -3.31 -15.07
N LEU A 9 -29.63 -2.57 -16.19
CA LEU A 9 -28.36 -2.28 -16.87
C LEU A 9 -27.42 -1.43 -16.01
N LEU A 10 -27.95 -0.42 -15.30
CA LEU A 10 -27.16 0.39 -14.35
C LEU A 10 -26.61 -0.45 -13.21
N GLY A 11 -27.44 -1.30 -12.59
CA GLY A 11 -27.00 -2.14 -11.46
C GLY A 11 -25.96 -3.20 -11.86
N VAL A 12 -25.99 -3.69 -13.10
CA VAL A 12 -24.94 -4.58 -13.61
C VAL A 12 -23.65 -3.80 -13.87
N LEU A 13 -23.74 -2.61 -14.48
CA LEU A 13 -22.58 -1.77 -14.76
C LEU A 13 -21.83 -1.37 -13.48
N GLU A 14 -22.54 -0.95 -12.44
CA GLU A 14 -21.94 -0.59 -11.15
C GLU A 14 -21.14 -1.76 -10.56
N ARG A 15 -21.69 -2.96 -10.58
CA ARG A 15 -21.01 -4.17 -10.08
C ARG A 15 -19.78 -4.54 -10.92
N GLU A 16 -19.86 -4.39 -12.23
CA GLU A 16 -18.70 -4.68 -13.10
C GLU A 16 -17.60 -3.65 -12.90
N VAL A 17 -17.92 -2.37 -12.73
CA VAL A 17 -16.91 -1.34 -12.43
C VAL A 17 -16.27 -1.61 -11.06
N GLN A 18 -17.06 -1.94 -10.04
CA GLN A 18 -16.55 -2.30 -8.72
C GLN A 18 -15.57 -3.49 -8.80
N ARG A 19 -15.97 -4.58 -9.48
CA ARG A 19 -15.11 -5.76 -9.66
C ARG A 19 -13.83 -5.43 -10.43
N ALA A 20 -13.93 -4.61 -11.47
CA ALA A 20 -12.78 -4.22 -12.26
C ALA A 20 -11.78 -3.40 -11.43
N GLU A 21 -12.27 -2.49 -10.60
CA GLU A 21 -11.44 -1.72 -9.68
C GLU A 21 -10.76 -2.62 -8.63
N GLU A 22 -11.52 -3.52 -7.99
CA GLU A 22 -10.98 -4.52 -7.06
C GLU A 22 -9.89 -5.37 -7.69
N GLN A 23 -10.13 -5.89 -8.91
CA GLN A 23 -9.15 -6.70 -9.62
C GLN A 23 -7.90 -5.91 -9.99
N ALA A 24 -8.05 -4.67 -10.46
CA ALA A 24 -6.93 -3.80 -10.79
C ALA A 24 -6.07 -3.49 -9.56
N ALA A 25 -6.70 -3.13 -8.43
CA ALA A 25 -5.99 -2.84 -7.20
C ALA A 25 -5.27 -4.07 -6.63
N ASN A 26 -5.92 -5.24 -6.65
CA ASN A 26 -5.29 -6.50 -6.22
C ASN A 26 -4.13 -6.90 -7.14
N MET A 27 -4.23 -6.65 -8.44
CA MET A 27 -3.13 -6.88 -9.38
C MET A 27 -1.92 -6.00 -9.07
N VAL A 28 -2.12 -4.70 -8.84
CA VAL A 28 -1.06 -3.76 -8.42
C VAL A 28 -0.36 -4.31 -7.18
N ILE A 29 -1.12 -4.65 -6.13
CA ILE A 29 -0.53 -5.16 -4.89
C ILE A 29 0.23 -6.48 -5.10
N GLY A 30 -0.30 -7.38 -5.93
CA GLY A 30 0.38 -8.63 -6.28
C GLY A 30 1.72 -8.40 -6.97
N GLN A 31 1.80 -7.41 -7.86
CA GLN A 31 3.04 -7.02 -8.54
C GLN A 31 4.04 -6.41 -7.55
N LEU A 32 3.59 -5.48 -6.70
CA LEU A 32 4.44 -4.86 -5.67
C LEU A 32 5.00 -5.90 -4.70
N ARG A 33 4.19 -6.89 -4.28
CA ARG A 33 4.66 -8.00 -3.44
C ARG A 33 5.72 -8.84 -4.12
N SER A 34 5.51 -9.16 -5.40
CA SER A 34 6.51 -9.91 -6.18
C SER A 34 7.83 -9.13 -6.28
N ALA A 35 7.77 -7.81 -6.51
CA ALA A 35 8.95 -6.94 -6.54
C ALA A 35 9.68 -6.91 -5.19
N LEU A 36 8.95 -6.85 -4.08
CA LEU A 36 9.53 -6.89 -2.72
C LEU A 36 10.20 -8.22 -2.40
N VAL A 37 9.66 -9.36 -2.87
CA VAL A 37 10.31 -10.67 -2.71
C VAL A 37 11.65 -10.70 -3.43
N ILE A 38 11.70 -10.18 -4.66
CA ILE A 38 12.95 -10.08 -5.45
C ILE A 38 13.93 -9.17 -4.72
N LYS A 39 13.51 -7.96 -4.34
CA LYS A 39 14.36 -7.00 -3.62
C LYS A 39 14.88 -7.55 -2.30
N GLY A 40 14.04 -8.25 -1.53
CA GLY A 40 14.46 -8.91 -0.29
C GLY A 40 15.53 -9.97 -0.52
N ALA A 41 15.40 -10.79 -1.56
CA ALA A 41 16.43 -11.76 -1.92
C ALA A 41 17.75 -11.11 -2.34
N GLU A 42 17.70 -10.00 -3.10
CA GLU A 42 18.89 -9.22 -3.47
C GLU A 42 19.61 -8.68 -2.23
N VAL A 43 18.89 -8.06 -1.32
CA VAL A 43 19.46 -7.51 -0.06
C VAL A 43 20.07 -8.63 0.79
N MET A 44 19.41 -9.79 0.89
CA MET A 44 19.95 -10.94 1.63
C MET A 44 21.24 -11.53 1.03
N LEU A 45 21.52 -11.27 -0.24
CA LEU A 45 22.75 -11.69 -0.92
C LEU A 45 23.87 -10.64 -0.82
N ASP A 46 23.53 -9.39 -0.51
CA ASP A 46 24.50 -8.33 -0.27
C ASP A 46 24.88 -8.26 1.22
N TRP A 47 26.15 -8.51 1.50
CA TRP A 47 26.73 -8.48 2.84
C TRP A 47 26.83 -7.10 3.50
N HIS A 48 26.69 -6.01 2.75
CA HIS A 48 26.70 -4.65 3.30
C HIS A 48 25.32 -4.03 3.49
N ASP A 49 24.27 -4.71 3.03
CA ASP A 49 22.90 -4.20 3.05
C ASP A 49 22.08 -4.96 4.11
N SER A 50 21.03 -4.33 4.62
CA SER A 50 20.15 -4.93 5.63
C SER A 50 18.68 -4.74 5.26
N LEU A 51 17.84 -5.75 5.48
CA LEU A 51 16.42 -5.67 5.12
C LEU A 51 15.71 -4.52 5.87
N GLU A 52 16.19 -4.21 7.07
CA GLU A 52 15.72 -3.11 7.90
C GLU A 52 15.92 -1.73 7.25
N GLU A 53 17.01 -1.54 6.50
CA GLU A 53 17.28 -0.27 5.81
C GLU A 53 16.25 0.01 4.70
N HIS A 54 15.65 -1.04 4.14
CA HIS A 54 14.62 -1.00 3.10
C HIS A 54 13.19 -0.96 3.66
N GLU A 55 13.00 -0.84 4.98
CA GLU A 55 11.66 -0.65 5.52
C GLU A 55 11.06 0.70 5.12
N GLY A 56 9.80 0.67 4.72
CA GLY A 56 9.04 1.85 4.35
C GLY A 56 9.39 2.41 2.98
N ILE A 57 10.29 1.82 2.19
CA ILE A 57 10.59 2.31 0.83
C ILE A 57 9.32 2.36 -0.04
N ASN A 58 9.37 3.18 -1.08
CA ASN A 58 8.35 3.22 -2.12
C ASN A 58 8.43 1.98 -3.02
N PRO A 59 7.48 1.01 -2.93
CA PRO A 59 7.59 -0.23 -3.68
C PRO A 59 7.39 -0.04 -5.19
N PHE A 60 6.86 1.11 -5.64
CA PHE A 60 6.75 1.41 -7.07
C PHE A 60 8.11 1.71 -7.72
N GLU A 61 9.12 2.12 -6.94
CA GLU A 61 10.48 2.34 -7.45
C GLU A 61 11.21 1.02 -7.76
N LEU A 62 10.66 -0.12 -7.34
CA LEU A 62 11.21 -1.45 -7.61
C LEU A 62 10.74 -2.03 -8.95
N ILE A 63 9.88 -1.32 -9.70
CA ILE A 63 9.25 -1.83 -10.92
C ILE A 63 9.56 -0.89 -12.09
N ASP A 64 10.09 -1.44 -13.19
CA ASP A 64 10.48 -0.69 -14.39
C ASP A 64 9.29 -0.24 -15.28
N HIS A 65 8.04 -0.41 -14.84
CA HIS A 65 6.82 -0.06 -15.60
C HIS A 65 6.05 1.09 -14.95
N GLN A 66 5.64 2.07 -15.76
CA GLN A 66 4.78 3.18 -15.33
C GLN A 66 3.31 2.76 -15.27
N TRP A 67 2.76 2.78 -14.05
CA TRP A 67 1.35 2.54 -13.81
C TRP A 67 0.57 3.85 -13.96
N GLY A 68 -0.40 3.89 -14.88
CA GLY A 68 -1.20 5.10 -15.11
C GLY A 68 -2.03 5.56 -13.90
N SER A 69 -2.26 4.68 -12.92
CA SER A 69 -2.94 5.00 -11.66
C SER A 69 -1.99 5.40 -10.53
N TYR A 70 -0.67 5.36 -10.72
CA TYR A 70 0.30 5.80 -9.71
C TYR A 70 0.71 7.26 -9.97
N ALA A 71 0.36 8.14 -9.03
CA ALA A 71 0.57 9.58 -9.14
C ALA A 71 1.95 10.05 -8.64
N GLY A 72 2.80 9.14 -8.13
CA GLY A 72 4.07 9.51 -7.48
C GLY A 72 3.87 9.91 -6.02
N GLN A 73 4.55 10.98 -5.58
CA GLN A 73 4.38 11.53 -4.24
C GLN A 73 2.97 12.08 -4.05
N CYS A 74 2.36 11.85 -2.89
CA CYS A 74 1.07 12.45 -2.55
C CYS A 74 1.20 13.98 -2.52
N ALA A 75 0.54 14.67 -3.46
CA ALA A 75 0.51 16.13 -3.51
C ALA A 75 -0.30 16.76 -2.37
N GLU A 76 -1.35 16.06 -1.92
CA GLU A 76 -2.22 16.41 -0.80
C GLU A 76 -2.31 15.26 0.21
N ASP A 77 -3.22 15.39 1.18
CA ASP A 77 -3.49 14.34 2.17
C ASP A 77 -4.11 13.07 1.57
N LEU A 78 -4.56 13.07 0.31
CA LEU A 78 -5.11 11.88 -0.36
C LEU A 78 -4.84 11.92 -1.87
N PRO A 79 -4.62 10.77 -2.52
CA PRO A 79 -4.62 10.70 -3.98
C PRO A 79 -6.03 10.90 -4.55
N GLU A 80 -6.12 11.26 -5.82
CA GLU A 80 -7.39 11.24 -6.55
C GLU A 80 -8.03 9.84 -6.51
N ALA A 81 -9.36 9.77 -6.61
CA ALA A 81 -10.07 8.52 -6.57
C ALA A 81 -9.63 7.59 -7.73
N GLY A 82 -9.34 6.34 -7.38
CA GLY A 82 -8.79 5.29 -8.24
C GLY A 82 -7.27 5.35 -8.40
N ASN A 83 -6.59 6.30 -7.76
CA ASN A 83 -5.16 6.47 -7.87
C ASN A 83 -4.42 6.08 -6.58
N TRP A 84 -3.14 5.78 -6.78
CA TRP A 84 -2.14 5.47 -5.78
C TRP A 84 -1.20 6.66 -5.62
N CYS A 85 -0.73 6.91 -4.41
CA CYS A 85 0.39 7.81 -4.18
C CYS A 85 1.26 7.30 -3.02
N PHE A 86 2.50 7.75 -2.98
CA PHE A 86 3.42 7.47 -1.89
C PHE A 86 3.55 8.70 -0.99
N ARG A 87 3.43 8.51 0.32
CA ARG A 87 3.63 9.56 1.32
C ARG A 87 4.87 9.22 2.13
N GLU A 88 5.89 10.06 2.02
CA GLU A 88 7.04 10.00 2.90
C GLU A 88 6.67 10.41 4.34
N ARG A 89 7.35 9.82 5.31
CA ARG A 89 7.29 10.21 6.71
C ARG A 89 8.08 11.51 6.88
N THR A 90 7.40 12.58 7.24
CA THR A 90 8.06 13.84 7.62
C THR A 90 8.83 13.63 8.92
N ARG A 91 10.15 13.43 8.84
CA ARG A 91 11.04 13.60 9.99
C ARG A 91 12.02 14.73 9.66
N GLN A 92 12.04 15.75 10.51
CA GLN A 92 13.02 16.83 10.46
C GLN A 92 14.42 16.27 10.20
N GLU A 93 15.03 16.75 9.11
CA GLU A 93 16.47 16.77 8.85
C GLU A 93 17.27 15.49 9.19
N THR A 94 17.16 14.44 8.37
CA THR A 94 18.31 13.56 8.07
C THR A 94 18.10 12.87 6.74
N VAL A 95 19.18 12.74 5.97
CA VAL A 95 19.29 12.30 4.56
C VAL A 95 19.03 10.80 4.40
N GLU A 96 17.88 10.30 4.83
CA GLU A 96 17.37 8.97 4.43
C GLU A 96 16.13 9.17 3.56
N GLN A 97 16.24 8.83 2.27
CA GLN A 97 15.13 8.95 1.33
C GLN A 97 13.99 7.97 1.65
N GLY A 98 12.75 8.40 1.40
CA GLY A 98 11.70 7.50 0.92
C GLY A 98 11.03 6.56 1.92
N ARG A 99 11.18 6.72 3.24
CA ARG A 99 10.43 5.90 4.21
C ARG A 99 9.02 6.44 4.39
N GLY A 100 7.99 5.62 4.16
CA GLY A 100 6.63 6.14 4.08
C GLY A 100 5.53 5.10 3.94
N TRP A 101 4.38 5.57 3.47
CA TRP A 101 3.16 4.81 3.27
C TRP A 101 2.72 4.88 1.82
N LEU A 102 2.33 3.73 1.27
CA LEU A 102 1.62 3.66 0.02
C LEU A 102 0.12 3.81 0.30
N ILE A 103 -0.54 4.75 -0.37
CA ILE A 103 -1.94 5.10 -0.16
C ILE A 103 -2.72 4.87 -1.46
N TYR A 104 -3.89 4.24 -1.35
CA TYR A 104 -4.87 4.08 -2.42
C TYR A 104 -6.19 4.69 -2.02
N ASN A 105 -6.78 5.50 -2.89
CA ASN A 105 -8.11 6.08 -2.67
C ASN A 105 -9.13 5.42 -3.59
N PRO A 106 -10.08 4.61 -3.12
CA PRO A 106 -11.01 3.88 -3.98
C PRO A 106 -12.13 4.78 -4.54
N ARG A 107 -12.55 4.55 -5.80
CA ARG A 107 -13.69 5.24 -6.42
C ARG A 107 -15.03 4.70 -5.95
N GLN A 108 -15.06 3.42 -5.56
CA GLN A 108 -16.27 2.69 -5.18
C GLN A 108 -16.02 1.89 -3.90
N PRO A 109 -17.06 1.38 -3.23
CA PRO A 109 -16.86 0.41 -2.15
C PRO A 109 -16.11 -0.81 -2.69
N ILE A 110 -15.03 -1.22 -2.04
CA ILE A 110 -14.20 -2.33 -2.51
C ILE A 110 -13.75 -3.22 -1.36
N THR A 111 -13.38 -4.47 -1.71
CA THR A 111 -12.68 -5.38 -0.80
C THR A 111 -11.27 -5.68 -1.32
N ILE A 112 -10.25 -5.32 -0.55
CA ILE A 112 -8.85 -5.67 -0.84
C ILE A 112 -8.27 -6.44 0.35
N GLN A 113 -7.90 -7.70 0.13
CA GLN A 113 -7.26 -8.55 1.16
C GLN A 113 -8.08 -8.59 2.46
N ASP A 114 -9.37 -8.90 2.32
CA ASP A 114 -10.36 -8.96 3.39
C ASP A 114 -10.66 -7.63 4.12
N ARG A 115 -10.05 -6.52 3.65
CA ARG A 115 -10.40 -5.17 4.11
C ARG A 115 -11.44 -4.55 3.20
N GLN A 116 -12.59 -4.23 3.77
CA GLN A 116 -13.61 -3.43 3.11
C GLN A 116 -13.30 -1.95 3.30
N ALA A 117 -13.43 -1.18 2.23
CA ALA A 117 -13.35 0.28 2.26
C ALA A 117 -14.50 0.85 1.45
N ASN A 118 -15.07 1.96 1.92
CA ASN A 118 -16.04 2.71 1.16
C ASN A 118 -15.37 3.55 0.07
N ALA A 119 -16.16 4.04 -0.89
CA ALA A 119 -15.67 5.04 -1.84
C ALA A 119 -15.10 6.25 -1.09
N GLY A 120 -13.90 6.70 -1.46
CA GLY A 120 -13.22 7.82 -0.81
C GLY A 120 -12.53 7.46 0.53
N GLU A 121 -12.67 6.23 1.02
CA GLU A 121 -12.03 5.78 2.25
C GLU A 121 -10.64 5.21 1.92
N PRO A 122 -9.55 5.93 2.23
CA PRO A 122 -8.23 5.53 1.80
C PRO A 122 -7.73 4.29 2.52
N LEU A 123 -7.04 3.44 1.76
CA LEU A 123 -6.33 2.28 2.27
C LEU A 123 -4.83 2.54 2.21
N ALA A 124 -4.12 2.12 3.24
CA ALA A 124 -2.67 2.27 3.32
C ALA A 124 -1.94 0.95 3.54
N TRP A 125 -0.70 0.95 3.06
CA TRP A 125 0.28 -0.10 3.26
C TRP A 125 1.65 0.50 3.54
N ARG A 126 2.51 -0.31 4.17
CA ARG A 126 3.91 0.01 4.40
C ARG A 126 4.77 -1.22 4.09
N VAL A 127 5.96 -0.99 3.54
CA VAL A 127 6.98 -2.03 3.40
C VAL A 127 7.60 -2.29 4.77
N THR A 128 7.64 -3.54 5.20
CA THR A 128 8.24 -3.96 6.47
C THR A 128 9.02 -5.25 6.28
N THR A 129 9.91 -5.55 7.23
CA THR A 129 10.61 -6.83 7.26
C THR A 129 9.65 -8.00 7.58
N GLU A 130 9.87 -9.13 6.91
CA GLU A 130 9.41 -10.44 7.36
C GLU A 130 10.39 -11.03 8.36
N PHE A 131 9.89 -11.77 9.33
CA PHE A 131 10.70 -12.46 10.33
C PHE A 131 10.25 -13.92 10.46
N ALA A 132 11.19 -14.78 10.83
CA ALA A 132 10.91 -16.17 11.13
C ALA A 132 10.24 -16.27 12.51
N ASP A 133 8.92 -16.07 12.55
CA ASP A 133 8.09 -16.18 13.75
C ASP A 133 8.05 -17.64 14.23
N ARG A 134 8.94 -17.99 15.16
CA ARG A 134 9.10 -19.37 15.63
C ARG A 134 8.01 -19.78 16.62
N ASN A 135 7.37 -18.82 17.26
CA ASN A 135 6.39 -19.07 18.32
C ASN A 135 4.95 -18.72 17.92
N GLY A 136 4.75 -18.16 16.73
CA GLY A 136 3.45 -17.85 16.13
C GLY A 136 2.76 -16.63 16.75
N ASN A 137 3.49 -15.75 17.44
CA ASN A 137 2.90 -14.62 18.15
C ASN A 137 2.68 -13.38 17.25
N GLY A 138 3.18 -13.41 16.01
CA GLY A 138 3.09 -12.32 15.04
C GLY A 138 3.84 -11.05 15.43
N GLN A 139 4.75 -11.12 16.41
CA GLN A 139 5.59 -10.03 16.89
C GLN A 139 7.06 -10.38 16.69
N ARG A 140 7.83 -9.42 16.17
CA ARG A 140 9.27 -9.60 16.01
C ARG A 140 9.96 -9.63 17.37
N GLU A 141 10.65 -10.73 17.66
CA GLU A 141 11.53 -10.84 18.83
C GLU A 141 12.95 -10.34 18.49
N GLN A 142 13.69 -9.91 19.52
CA GLN A 142 14.98 -9.21 19.33
C GLN A 142 16.06 -10.07 18.65
N ASP A 143 15.94 -11.39 18.74
CA ASP A 143 16.84 -12.38 18.15
C ASP A 143 16.29 -13.03 16.87
N GLU A 144 15.10 -12.65 16.43
CA GLU A 144 14.52 -13.17 15.20
C GLU A 144 15.17 -12.53 13.96
N ARG A 145 15.65 -13.41 13.09
CA ARG A 145 16.28 -13.02 11.83
C ARG A 145 15.21 -12.57 10.84
N SER A 146 15.44 -11.40 10.25
CA SER A 146 14.66 -10.92 9.10
C SER A 146 14.87 -11.83 7.89
N THR A 147 13.79 -12.27 7.28
CA THR A 147 13.77 -13.27 6.19
C THR A 147 13.32 -12.72 4.85
N GLY A 148 12.89 -11.46 4.78
CA GLY A 148 12.49 -10.81 3.54
C GLY A 148 11.82 -9.46 3.77
N LEU A 149 11.22 -8.92 2.70
CA LEU A 149 10.40 -7.71 2.72
C LEU A 149 8.96 -8.06 2.35
N ARG A 150 7.99 -7.42 3.00
CA ARG A 150 6.57 -7.55 2.67
C ARG A 150 5.83 -6.24 2.69
N LEU A 151 4.76 -6.19 1.92
CA LEU A 151 3.80 -5.09 1.94
C LEU A 151 2.69 -5.41 2.95
N MET A 152 2.69 -4.70 4.09
CA MET A 152 1.70 -4.87 5.15
C MET A 152 0.66 -3.76 5.15
N PRO A 153 -0.62 -4.11 5.35
CA PRO A 153 -1.67 -3.13 5.57
C PRO A 153 -1.40 -2.33 6.86
N VAL A 154 -1.66 -1.02 6.84
CA VAL A 154 -1.58 -0.18 8.04
C VAL A 154 -2.82 0.71 8.17
N SER A 155 -3.12 1.12 9.40
CA SER A 155 -4.17 2.11 9.70
C SER A 155 -3.62 3.52 9.48
N LEU A 156 -4.30 4.35 8.69
CA LEU A 156 -3.95 5.76 8.55
C LEU A 156 -4.20 6.58 9.83
N THR A 157 -4.92 6.01 10.81
CA THR A 157 -5.37 6.65 12.06
C THR A 157 -4.49 6.40 13.29
N GLU A 158 -3.55 5.46 13.27
CA GLU A 158 -2.72 5.13 14.45
C GLU A 158 -1.30 5.72 14.38
N ASP A 159 -0.77 5.93 13.17
CA ASP A 159 0.46 6.71 12.95
C ASP A 159 0.20 8.22 12.78
N SER A 160 -1.06 8.65 12.94
CA SER A 160 -1.52 10.04 12.81
C SER A 160 -1.44 10.87 14.08
N VAL A 161 -0.68 10.43 15.10
CA VAL A 161 -0.39 11.27 16.27
C VAL A 161 0.32 12.58 15.87
N ASP A 162 0.91 12.64 14.67
CA ASP A 162 1.41 13.88 14.07
C ASP A 162 0.36 14.70 13.28
N MET A 163 -0.83 14.17 12.99
CA MET A 163 -1.91 14.90 12.29
C MET A 163 -2.62 15.95 13.14
N GLN A 164 -2.47 15.96 14.47
CA GLN A 164 -3.12 16.96 15.34
C GLN A 164 -2.21 18.11 15.80
N ASN A 165 -0.89 18.01 15.63
CA ASN A 165 0.04 19.06 16.10
C ASN A 165 0.35 20.14 15.05
N ALA A 166 -0.06 19.97 13.79
CA ALA A 166 0.12 20.97 12.74
C ALA A 166 -1.06 21.96 12.61
N ALA A 167 -2.08 21.86 13.46
CA ALA A 167 -3.28 22.70 13.43
C ALA A 167 -3.42 23.65 14.65
N ARG A 168 -2.31 24.08 15.27
CA ARG A 168 -2.31 25.14 16.28
C ARG A 168 -1.34 26.26 15.96
#